data_AF-A0AAD0DUP8-F1
#
_entry.id   AF-A0AAD0DUP8-F1
#
_cell.length_a   1.000
_cell.length_b   1.000
_cell.length_c   1.000
_cell.angle_alpha   90.00
_cell.angle_beta   90.00
_cell.angle_gamma   90.00
#
_symmetry.space_group_name_H-M   'P 1'
#
loop_
_entity.id
_entity.type
_entity.pdbx_description
1 polymer ?
#
loop_
_entity_poly.entity_id
_entity_poly.type
_entity_poly.pdbx_seq_one_letter_code
_entity_poly.pdbx_strand_id
1 'polypeptide(L)'
;MVGKAHVIKAVQEYVLTYRRKVHGARKHGYLFVTHKAGPTLGQPLSIAGYKEVVNSLRTHIPPLRGFTGHQLRHYWNERFSDLADERKLGAAEEERLRSMLMGWKLGSGTAATYNKRADRRKATEFGLALQEKTLRPVAGGQND
;
A
#
# COMPACT_ATOMS: atom_id res chain seq x y z
N MET A 1 7.24 10.83 11.85
CA MET A 1 6.25 11.83 11.34
C MET A 1 6.47 12.29 9.89
N VAL A 2 7.44 11.74 9.14
CA VAL A 2 7.83 12.23 7.81
C VAL A 2 6.76 11.95 6.70
N GLY A 3 5.93 10.91 6.85
CA GLY A 3 5.00 10.48 5.79
C GLY A 3 3.77 11.37 5.55
N LYS A 4 3.21 12.01 6.58
CA LYS A 4 2.00 12.87 6.42
C LYS A 4 2.31 14.13 5.60
N ALA A 5 3.49 14.73 5.81
CA ALA A 5 3.87 15.97 5.13
C ALA A 5 4.03 15.77 3.61
N HIS A 6 4.58 14.63 3.18
CA HIS A 6 4.83 14.38 1.75
C HIS A 6 3.55 14.17 0.94
N VAL A 7 2.60 13.37 1.43
CA VAL A 7 1.34 13.12 0.70
C VAL A 7 0.50 14.39 0.63
N ILE A 8 0.38 15.13 1.73
CA ILE A 8 -0.36 16.41 1.75
C ILE A 8 0.27 17.39 0.77
N LYS A 9 1.60 17.54 0.80
CA LYS A 9 2.32 18.41 -0.13
C LYS A 9 2.10 18.01 -1.59
N ALA A 10 2.20 16.71 -1.92
CA ALA A 10 1.98 16.23 -3.28
C ALA A 10 0.54 16.47 -3.76
N VAL A 11 -0.46 16.27 -2.89
CA VAL A 11 -1.86 16.56 -3.22
C VAL A 11 -2.09 18.05 -3.41
N GLN A 12 -1.55 18.89 -2.51
CA GLN A 12 -1.66 20.35 -2.62
C GLN A 12 -0.99 20.86 -3.91
N GLU A 13 0.22 20.39 -4.21
CA GLU A 13 0.93 20.73 -5.44
C GLU A 13 0.12 20.31 -6.68
N TYR A 14 -0.38 19.07 -6.70
CA TYR A 14 -1.25 18.61 -7.76
C TYR A 14 -2.47 19.52 -7.96
N VAL A 15 -3.16 19.88 -6.88
CA VAL A 15 -4.37 20.72 -6.93
C VAL A 15 -4.05 22.14 -7.40
N LEU A 16 -3.05 22.78 -6.79
CA LEU A 16 -2.75 24.19 -6.98
C LEU A 16 -2.03 24.47 -8.31
N THR A 17 -1.16 23.55 -8.75
CA THR A 17 -0.27 23.75 -9.90
C THR A 17 -0.77 23.09 -11.17
N TYR A 18 -1.29 21.85 -11.08
CA TYR A 18 -1.61 21.03 -12.26
C TYR A 18 -3.12 20.99 -12.52
N ARG A 19 -3.91 20.46 -11.58
CA ARG A 19 -5.37 20.29 -11.71
C ARG A 19 -6.09 21.60 -11.98
N ARG A 20 -5.66 22.71 -11.36
CA ARG A 20 -6.24 24.04 -11.55
C ARG A 20 -6.25 24.50 -13.02
N LYS A 21 -5.28 24.07 -13.81
CA LYS A 21 -5.12 24.46 -15.23
C LYS A 21 -5.99 23.65 -16.19
N VAL A 22 -6.63 22.58 -15.71
CA VAL A 22 -7.43 21.67 -16.54
C VAL A 22 -8.86 22.19 -16.70
N HIS A 23 -9.25 22.52 -17.92
CA HIS A 23 -10.64 22.91 -18.22
C HIS A 23 -11.61 21.79 -17.80
N GLY A 24 -12.75 22.16 -17.20
CA GLY A 24 -13.76 21.19 -16.74
C GLY A 24 -13.51 20.59 -15.35
N ALA A 25 -12.27 20.55 -14.85
CA ALA A 25 -11.95 19.92 -13.57
C ALA A 25 -12.61 20.59 -12.35
N ARG A 26 -12.97 21.88 -12.45
CA ARG A 26 -13.68 22.62 -11.38
C ARG A 26 -15.18 22.31 -11.32
N LYS A 27 -15.74 21.57 -12.29
CA LYS A 27 -17.17 21.27 -12.36
C LYS A 27 -17.61 20.13 -11.42
N HIS A 28 -16.68 19.48 -10.71
CA HIS A 28 -16.97 18.37 -9.81
C HIS A 28 -15.94 18.24 -8.68
N GLY A 29 -16.27 17.45 -7.64
CA GLY A 29 -15.44 17.24 -6.45
C GLY A 29 -14.31 16.21 -6.53
N TYR A 30 -14.18 15.46 -7.64
CA TYR A 30 -13.15 14.41 -7.76
C TYR A 30 -11.72 14.96 -7.80
N LEU A 31 -10.80 14.37 -7.04
CA LEU A 31 -9.40 14.80 -6.97
C LEU A 31 -8.68 14.59 -8.32
N PHE A 32 -8.57 13.34 -8.78
CA PHE A 32 -7.87 13.02 -10.01
C PHE A 32 -8.78 13.17 -11.24
N VAL A 33 -8.25 13.83 -12.27
CA VAL A 33 -8.97 14.12 -13.51
C VAL A 33 -8.15 13.70 -14.73
N THR A 34 -8.81 13.57 -15.87
CA THR A 34 -8.14 13.31 -17.14
C THR A 34 -7.49 14.59 -17.67
N HIS A 35 -6.18 14.54 -17.92
CA HIS A 35 -5.40 15.67 -18.47
C HIS A 35 -5.23 15.59 -20.00
N LYS A 36 -5.48 14.42 -20.59
CA LYS A 36 -5.39 14.22 -22.04
C LYS A 36 -6.41 15.11 -22.75
N ALA A 37 -5.95 15.88 -23.73
CA ALA A 37 -6.81 16.68 -24.58
C ALA A 37 -7.81 15.78 -25.33
N GLY A 38 -9.07 16.20 -25.37
CA GLY A 38 -10.16 15.47 -25.99
C GLY A 38 -11.48 15.59 -25.22
N PRO A 39 -12.49 14.80 -25.59
CA PRO A 39 -13.83 14.90 -25.01
C PRO A 39 -13.90 14.65 -23.50
N THR A 40 -12.94 13.90 -22.95
CA THR A 40 -12.87 13.55 -21.53
C THR A 40 -11.99 14.49 -20.71
N LEU A 41 -11.43 15.55 -21.30
CA LEU A 41 -10.57 16.50 -20.60
C LEU A 41 -11.30 17.08 -19.38
N GLY A 42 -10.64 17.01 -18.22
CA GLY A 42 -11.17 17.51 -16.96
C GLY A 42 -12.25 16.65 -16.31
N GLN A 43 -12.67 15.54 -16.93
CA GLN A 43 -13.58 14.57 -16.31
C GLN A 43 -12.86 13.74 -15.24
N PRO A 44 -13.58 13.14 -14.28
CA PRO A 44 -12.98 12.24 -13.29
C PRO A 44 -12.17 11.13 -13.94
N LEU A 45 -11.00 10.82 -13.37
CA LEU A 45 -10.14 9.76 -13.89
C LEU A 45 -10.85 8.40 -13.73
N SER A 46 -11.03 7.69 -14.84
CA SER A 46 -11.65 6.35 -14.83
C SER A 46 -10.66 5.27 -14.39
N ILE A 47 -11.16 4.08 -14.05
CA ILE A 47 -10.32 2.91 -13.75
C ILE A 47 -9.44 2.55 -14.96
N ALA A 48 -9.98 2.65 -16.18
CA ALA A 48 -9.19 2.43 -17.40
C ALA A 48 -8.07 3.48 -17.53
N GLY A 49 -8.38 4.76 -17.30
CA GLY A 49 -7.38 5.84 -17.30
C GLY A 49 -6.28 5.64 -16.25
N TYR A 50 -6.65 5.19 -15.04
CA TYR A 50 -5.68 4.80 -14.02
C TYR A 50 -4.76 3.66 -14.48
N LYS A 51 -5.33 2.61 -15.09
CA LYS A 51 -4.54 1.50 -15.65
C LYS A 51 -3.57 1.99 -16.72
N GLU A 52 -4.00 2.92 -17.58
CA GLU A 52 -3.12 3.53 -18.58
C GLU A 52 -1.98 4.35 -17.95
N VAL A 53 -2.22 5.07 -16.86
CA VAL A 53 -1.13 5.74 -16.10
C VAL A 53 -0.11 4.70 -15.61
N VAL A 54 -0.58 3.61 -15.01
CA VAL A 54 0.31 2.52 -14.54
C VAL A 54 1.06 1.90 -15.71
N ASN A 55 0.39 1.62 -16.83
CA ASN A 55 1.01 1.06 -18.03
C ASN A 55 2.08 1.99 -18.60
N SER A 56 1.80 3.29 -18.68
CA SER A 56 2.76 4.30 -19.13
C SER A 56 4.02 4.30 -18.26
N LEU A 57 3.88 4.24 -16.93
CA LEU A 57 5.03 4.12 -16.03
C LEU A 57 5.86 2.86 -16.32
N ARG A 58 5.20 1.70 -16.49
CA ARG A 58 5.88 0.44 -16.79
C ARG A 58 6.64 0.46 -18.11
N THR A 59 6.04 1.09 -19.13
CA THR A 59 6.60 1.17 -20.48
C THR A 59 7.81 2.09 -20.53
N HIS A 60 7.72 3.26 -19.87
CA HIS A 60 8.72 4.31 -20.02
C HIS A 60 9.77 4.36 -18.91
N ILE A 61 9.57 3.67 -17.78
CA ILE A 61 10.52 3.66 -16.66
C ILE A 61 11.01 2.22 -16.47
N PRO A 62 12.20 1.84 -16.96
CA PRO A 62 12.67 0.45 -16.97
C PRO A 62 12.64 -0.25 -15.61
N PRO A 63 12.99 0.39 -14.48
CA PRO A 63 12.84 -0.21 -13.15
C PRO A 63 11.40 -0.59 -12.78
N LEU A 64 10.39 0.01 -13.42
CA LEU A 64 8.97 -0.20 -13.14
C LEU A 64 8.28 -1.17 -14.09
N ARG A 65 8.97 -1.90 -14.98
CA ARG A 65 8.33 -2.83 -15.93
C ARG A 65 7.38 -3.85 -15.28
N GLY A 66 7.75 -4.34 -14.10
CA GLY A 66 6.94 -5.26 -13.28
C GLY A 66 5.95 -4.60 -12.32
N PHE A 67 5.86 -3.27 -12.34
CA PHE A 67 5.01 -2.53 -11.41
C PHE A 67 3.52 -2.73 -11.73
N THR A 68 2.69 -2.87 -10.69
CA THR A 68 1.23 -2.87 -10.83
C THR A 68 0.60 -1.97 -9.77
N GLY A 69 -0.53 -1.36 -10.10
CA GLY A 69 -1.28 -0.55 -9.14
C GLY A 69 -1.64 -1.29 -7.85
N HIS A 70 -1.88 -2.60 -7.94
CA HIS A 70 -2.23 -3.42 -6.79
C HIS A 70 -1.05 -3.61 -5.81
N GLN A 71 0.19 -3.51 -6.28
CA GLN A 71 1.37 -3.56 -5.39
C GLN A 71 1.40 -2.41 -4.38
N LEU A 72 0.86 -1.23 -4.73
CA LEU A 72 0.73 -0.13 -3.77
C LEU A 72 -0.16 -0.53 -2.58
N ARG A 73 -1.25 -1.25 -2.87
CA ARG A 73 -2.15 -1.78 -1.83
C ARG A 73 -1.47 -2.87 -1.00
N HIS A 74 -0.70 -3.76 -1.62
CA HIS A 74 0.10 -4.75 -0.87
C HIS A 74 1.11 -4.08 0.06
N TYR A 75 1.90 -3.14 -0.46
CA TYR A 75 2.89 -2.41 0.31
C TYR A 75 2.28 -1.68 1.51
N TRP A 76 1.16 -1.00 1.31
CA TRP A 76 0.44 -0.34 2.42
C TRP A 76 0.00 -1.35 3.49
N ASN A 77 -0.54 -2.49 3.09
CA ASN A 77 -1.02 -3.51 4.04
C ASN A 77 0.12 -4.20 4.80
N GLU A 78 1.28 -4.38 4.18
CA GLU A 78 2.48 -4.88 4.87
C GLU A 78 2.91 -3.89 5.96
N ARG A 79 3.06 -2.60 5.62
CA ARG A 79 3.40 -1.55 6.60
C ARG A 79 2.36 -1.38 7.70
N PHE A 80 1.09 -1.56 7.36
CA PHE A 80 0.02 -1.54 8.35
C PHE A 80 0.13 -2.73 9.31
N SER A 81 0.50 -3.92 8.82
CA SER A 81 0.69 -5.10 9.67
C SER A 81 1.87 -4.90 10.62
N ASP A 82 2.99 -4.37 10.13
CA ASP A 82 4.15 -4.03 10.98
C ASP A 82 3.75 -3.06 12.10
N LEU A 83 2.96 -2.02 11.77
CA LEU A 83 2.46 -1.08 12.76
C LEU A 83 1.45 -1.72 13.74
N ALA A 84 0.60 -2.61 13.25
CA ALA A 84 -0.34 -3.35 14.10
C ALA A 84 0.40 -4.19 15.14
N ASP A 85 1.51 -4.82 14.75
CA ASP A 85 2.39 -5.59 15.62
C ASP A 85 3.09 -4.72 16.65
N GLU A 86 3.69 -3.61 16.22
CA GLU A 86 4.32 -2.64 17.14
C GLU A 86 3.33 -2.14 18.19
N ARG A 87 2.06 -1.97 17.79
CA ARG A 87 0.96 -1.52 18.67
C ARG A 87 0.26 -2.67 19.38
N LYS A 88 0.65 -3.92 19.13
CA LYS A 88 0.04 -5.14 19.71
C LYS A 88 -1.48 -5.17 19.55
N LEU A 89 -1.99 -4.81 18.38
CA LEU A 89 -3.42 -4.81 18.11
C LEU A 89 -3.97 -6.24 18.19
N GLY A 90 -5.18 -6.38 18.74
CA GLY A 90 -5.92 -7.64 18.67
C GLY A 90 -6.47 -7.87 17.25
N ALA A 91 -6.64 -9.13 16.85
CA ALA A 91 -7.07 -9.50 15.49
C ALA A 91 -8.37 -8.81 15.03
N ALA A 92 -9.36 -8.68 15.92
CA ALA A 92 -10.61 -8.00 15.60
C ALA A 92 -10.42 -6.48 15.38
N GLU A 93 -9.54 -5.85 16.14
CA GLU A 93 -9.22 -4.43 15.98
C GLU A 93 -8.40 -4.19 14.71
N GLU A 94 -7.43 -5.05 14.42
CA GLU A 94 -6.63 -5.00 13.19
C GLU A 94 -7.52 -5.12 11.94
N GLU A 95 -8.42 -6.12 11.89
CA GLU A 95 -9.39 -6.31 10.81
C GLU A 95 -10.28 -5.06 10.64
N ARG A 96 -10.77 -4.49 11.75
CA ARG A 96 -11.64 -3.31 11.75
C ARG A 96 -10.92 -2.09 11.20
N LEU A 97 -9.76 -1.75 11.76
CA LEU A 97 -8.98 -0.57 11.37
C LEU A 97 -8.49 -0.69 9.92
N ARG A 98 -8.01 -1.87 9.52
CA ARG A 98 -7.60 -2.12 8.13
C ARG A 98 -8.76 -1.92 7.17
N SER A 99 -9.92 -2.52 7.46
CA SER A 99 -11.10 -2.42 6.60
C SER A 99 -11.55 -0.97 6.46
N MET A 100 -11.61 -0.22 7.57
CA MET A 100 -11.97 1.20 7.55
C MET A 100 -11.01 2.03 6.70
N LEU A 101 -9.70 1.89 6.91
CA LEU A 101 -8.68 2.68 6.20
C LEU A 101 -8.60 2.32 4.70
N MET A 102 -8.87 1.06 4.35
CA MET A 102 -8.85 0.57 2.97
C MET A 102 -10.18 0.76 2.23
N GLY A 103 -11.22 1.24 2.92
CA GLY A 103 -12.56 1.42 2.38
C GLY A 103 -13.29 0.11 2.10
N TRP A 104 -12.98 -0.96 2.84
CA TRP A 104 -13.66 -2.24 2.72
C TRP A 104 -14.85 -2.33 3.66
N LYS A 105 -15.89 -3.04 3.22
CA LYS A 105 -16.97 -3.45 4.11
C LYS A 105 -16.39 -4.37 5.19
N LEU A 106 -16.69 -4.04 6.45
CA LEU A 106 -16.30 -4.88 7.59
C LEU A 106 -16.89 -6.28 7.43
N GLY A 107 -16.08 -7.32 7.68
CA GLY A 107 -16.48 -8.70 7.50
C GLY A 107 -16.56 -9.16 6.03
N SER A 108 -16.09 -8.37 5.07
CA SER A 108 -16.00 -8.80 3.66
C SER A 108 -14.98 -9.91 3.39
N GLY A 109 -14.14 -10.26 4.38
CA GLY A 109 -13.03 -11.20 4.23
C GLY A 109 -11.80 -10.64 3.49
N THR A 110 -11.87 -9.40 2.98
CA THR A 110 -10.75 -8.79 2.26
C THR A 110 -9.55 -8.56 3.18
N ALA A 111 -9.78 -8.06 4.40
CA ALA A 111 -8.73 -7.84 5.38
C ALA A 111 -8.10 -9.15 5.89
N ALA A 112 -8.89 -10.21 6.02
CA ALA A 112 -8.43 -11.55 6.37
C ALA A 112 -7.36 -12.10 5.39
N THR A 113 -7.44 -11.75 4.10
CA THR A 113 -6.42 -12.15 3.10
C THR A 113 -5.04 -11.56 3.44
N TYR A 114 -5.00 -10.31 3.91
CA TYR A 114 -3.76 -9.64 4.30
C TYR A 114 -3.28 -10.09 5.67
N ASN A 115 -4.19 -10.32 6.63
CA ASN A 115 -3.87 -10.88 7.95
C ASN A 115 -3.15 -12.23 7.79
N LYS A 116 -3.74 -13.14 7.01
CA LYS A 116 -3.16 -14.46 6.75
C LYS A 116 -1.78 -14.39 6.10
N ARG A 117 -1.53 -13.41 5.23
CA ARG A 117 -0.21 -13.21 4.61
C ARG A 117 0.82 -12.75 5.65
N ALA A 118 0.44 -11.81 6.52
CA ALA A 118 1.29 -11.35 7.61
C ALA A 118 1.62 -12.49 8.59
N ASP A 119 0.63 -13.29 8.98
CA ASP A 119 0.83 -14.45 9.86
C ASP A 119 1.76 -15.49 9.23
N ARG A 120 1.58 -15.79 7.95
CA ARG A 120 2.46 -16.73 7.23
C ARG A 120 3.89 -16.23 7.17
N ARG A 121 4.10 -14.92 6.96
CA ARG A 121 5.43 -14.30 6.98
C ARG A 121 6.06 -14.48 8.36
N LYS A 122 5.35 -14.12 9.43
CA LYS A 122 5.82 -14.27 10.82
C LYS A 122 6.15 -15.72 11.17
N ALA A 123 5.28 -16.66 10.81
CA ALA A 123 5.51 -18.08 11.04
C ALA A 123 6.80 -18.55 10.35
N THR A 124 7.06 -18.05 9.14
CA THR A 124 8.29 -18.36 8.39
C THR A 124 9.52 -17.77 9.07
N GLU A 125 9.48 -16.47 9.42
CA GLU A 125 10.58 -15.79 10.13
C GLU A 125 10.90 -16.48 11.47
N PHE A 126 9.87 -16.81 12.25
CA PHE A 126 10.03 -17.50 13.52
C PHE A 126 10.59 -18.92 13.35
N GLY A 127 10.13 -19.65 12.35
CA GLY A 127 10.65 -20.99 12.02
C GLY A 127 12.13 -20.97 11.66
N LEU A 128 12.57 -19.99 10.87
CA LEU A 128 13.99 -19.80 10.53
C LEU A 128 14.82 -19.43 11.76
N ALA A 129 14.33 -18.51 12.60
CA ALA A 129 15.01 -18.13 13.83
C ALA A 129 15.14 -19.30 14.82
N LEU A 130 14.12 -20.17 14.89
CA LEU A 130 14.17 -21.39 15.69
C LEU A 130 15.25 -22.35 15.18
N GLN A 131 15.31 -22.57 13.86
CA GLN A 131 16.34 -23.41 13.24
C GLN A 131 17.75 -22.89 13.53
N GLU A 132 17.97 -21.58 13.40
CA GLU A 132 19.27 -20.97 13.69
C GLU A 132 19.69 -21.18 15.15
N LYS A 133 18.76 -21.03 16.10
CA LYS A 133 19.04 -21.27 17.52
C LYS A 133 19.36 -22.73 17.82
N THR A 134 18.64 -23.67 17.19
CA THR A 134 18.87 -25.10 17.38
C THR A 134 20.17 -25.58 16.72
N LEU A 135 20.58 -24.96 15.62
CA LEU A 135 21.80 -25.31 14.88
C LEU A 135 23.07 -24.63 15.40
N ARG A 136 22.98 -23.66 16.32
CA ARG A 136 24.16 -23.16 17.04
C ARG A 136 24.70 -24.29 17.93
N PRO A 137 25.98 -24.68 17.79
CA PRO A 137 26.56 -25.69 18.67
C PRO A 137 26.46 -25.20 20.11
N VAL A 138 26.13 -26.09 21.04
CA VAL A 138 26.33 -25.85 22.48
C VAL A 138 27.82 -25.62 22.68
N ALA A 139 28.25 -24.36 22.66
CA ALA A 139 29.62 -24.00 22.97
C ALA A 139 29.81 -24.17 24.47
N GLY A 140 30.50 -25.25 24.85
CA GLY A 140 31.08 -25.41 26.18
C GLY A 140 30.27 -26.28 27.13
N GLY A 141 30.24 -27.59 26.90
CA GLY A 141 30.34 -28.51 28.02
C GLY A 141 31.72 -28.32 28.65
N GLN A 142 31.77 -27.71 29.83
CA GLN A 142 32.93 -27.81 30.70
C GLN A 142 32.95 -29.25 31.23
N ASN A 143 33.89 -30.05 30.72
CA ASN A 143 34.29 -31.29 31.36
C ASN A 143 35.12 -30.94 32.58
N ASP A 144 34.74 -31.53 33.72
CA ASP A 144 35.50 -31.95 34.91
C ASP A 144 36.80 -31.23 35.28
#